data_AF-A0A847A3Y5-F1
#
_entry.id   AF-A0A847A3Y5-F1
#
_cell.length_a   1.000
_cell.length_b   1.000
_cell.length_c   1.000
_cell.angle_alpha   90.00
_cell.angle_beta   90.00
_cell.angle_gamma   90.00
#
_symmetry.space_group_name_H-M   'P 1'
#
loop_
_entity.id
_entity.type
_entity.pdbx_description
1 polymer ?
#
loop_
_entity_poly.entity_id
_entity_poly.type
_entity_poly.pdbx_seq_one_letter_code
_entity_poly.pdbx_strand_id
1 'polypeptide(L)'
;MALLFEGIDWGTLALLVAAAFAAGWIDAVVGGGGLLQLPALLLAGVTPVQALATNKLASIFGTATSSIAFYRKVRPSLGDTLPMAAVALVGSFGGASVAAFLPASLFKPIIVVALVVVALITLFKPQLGVAAAVRFRGAKHIIIAGCIGAAIGFYDGVLGPGTGTFLVFALVGLLGVDFLQASAKAKIGNFATNLGALLFFIPLGAVLWPLGLVMA
;
A
#
# COMPACT_ATOMS: atom_id res chain seq x y z
N MET A 1 -29.00 1.26 -20.54
CA MET A 1 -28.06 1.86 -19.56
C MET A 1 -26.77 2.10 -20.32
N ALA A 2 -26.40 3.36 -20.61
CA ALA A 2 -25.19 3.64 -21.38
C ALA A 2 -23.96 3.19 -20.58
N LEU A 3 -23.16 2.30 -21.16
CA LEU A 3 -21.90 1.84 -20.61
C LEU A 3 -20.88 2.99 -20.68
N LEU A 4 -20.11 3.19 -19.62
CA LEU A 4 -18.86 3.96 -19.67
C LEU A 4 -17.69 3.04 -20.05
N PHE A 5 -16.47 3.58 -19.95
CA PHE A 5 -15.19 2.89 -20.15
C PHE A 5 -15.25 1.42 -19.72
N GLU A 6 -14.85 0.53 -20.63
CA GLU A 6 -14.76 -0.92 -20.41
C GLU A 6 -16.06 -1.63 -19.98
N GLY A 7 -17.24 -1.05 -20.21
CA GLY A 7 -18.51 -1.72 -19.90
C GLY A 7 -19.01 -1.49 -18.47
N ILE A 8 -18.46 -0.51 -17.75
CA ILE A 8 -18.91 -0.14 -16.40
C ILE A 8 -20.10 0.81 -16.50
N ASP A 9 -21.23 0.51 -15.85
CA ASP A 9 -22.36 1.44 -15.80
C ASP A 9 -22.17 2.56 -14.74
N TRP A 10 -22.99 3.60 -14.81
CA TRP A 10 -22.94 4.76 -13.90
C TRP A 10 -23.16 4.41 -12.42
N GLY A 11 -23.99 3.43 -12.11
CA GLY A 11 -24.23 2.98 -10.73
C GLY A 11 -23.02 2.26 -10.16
N THR A 12 -22.41 1.38 -10.95
CA THR A 12 -21.16 0.69 -10.59
C THR A 12 -20.03 1.70 -10.40
N LEU A 13 -19.91 2.70 -11.27
CA LEU A 13 -18.92 3.77 -11.12
C LEU A 13 -19.12 4.56 -9.81
N ALA A 14 -20.35 4.94 -9.48
CA ALA A 14 -20.64 5.65 -8.24
C ALA A 14 -20.25 4.83 -6.99
N LEU A 15 -20.51 3.53 -7.01
CA LEU A 15 -20.08 2.61 -5.95
C LEU A 15 -18.56 2.49 -5.86
N LEU A 16 -17.86 2.42 -7.00
CA LEU A 16 -16.39 2.38 -7.04
C LEU A 16 -15.77 3.66 -6.49
N VAL A 17 -16.35 4.83 -6.79
CA VAL A 17 -15.90 6.12 -6.23
C VAL A 17 -16.15 6.17 -4.72
N ALA A 18 -17.32 5.75 -4.25
CA ALA A 18 -17.60 5.67 -2.81
C ALA A 18 -16.64 4.72 -2.09
N ALA A 19 -16.36 3.55 -2.69
CA ALA A 19 -15.39 2.60 -2.18
C ALA A 19 -13.96 3.16 -2.19
N ALA A 20 -13.57 3.90 -3.23
CA ALA A 20 -12.28 4.58 -3.32
C ALA A 20 -12.11 5.64 -2.24
N PHE A 21 -13.15 6.45 -1.98
CA PHE A 21 -13.15 7.45 -0.92
C PHE A 21 -12.99 6.79 0.46
N ALA A 22 -13.77 5.75 0.74
CA ALA A 22 -13.65 4.98 1.98
C ALA A 22 -12.28 4.29 2.10
N ALA A 23 -11.75 3.74 1.01
CA ALA A 23 -10.43 3.15 0.96
C ALA A 23 -9.33 4.18 1.24
N GLY A 24 -9.42 5.38 0.66
CA GLY A 24 -8.50 6.49 0.92
C GLY A 24 -8.52 6.92 2.38
N TRP A 25 -9.71 6.98 3.01
CA TRP A 25 -9.82 7.24 4.45
C TRP A 25 -9.16 6.14 5.29
N ILE A 26 -9.44 4.86 5.01
CA ILE A 26 -8.82 3.71 5.69
C ILE A 26 -7.31 3.75 5.50
N ASP A 27 -6.84 4.08 4.30
CA ASP A 27 -5.41 4.18 4.02
C ASP A 27 -4.76 5.31 4.79
N ALA A 28 -5.44 6.46 4.93
CA ALA A 28 -4.97 7.56 5.76
C ALA A 28 -4.83 7.15 7.23
N VAL A 29 -5.81 6.44 7.79
CA VAL A 29 -5.85 6.07 9.22
C VAL A 29 -4.91 4.90 9.54
N VAL A 30 -5.02 3.78 8.80
CA VAL A 30 -4.37 2.49 9.15
C VAL A 30 -3.44 1.97 8.04
N GLY A 31 -3.55 2.46 6.80
CA GLY A 31 -2.67 2.08 5.69
C GLY A 31 -3.08 0.78 4.97
N GLY A 32 -4.39 0.54 4.87
CA GLY A 32 -4.97 -0.68 4.29
C GLY A 32 -6.06 -0.42 3.25
N GLY A 33 -6.08 0.74 2.57
CA GLY A 33 -7.17 1.09 1.64
C GLY A 33 -7.41 0.06 0.53
N GLY A 34 -6.32 -0.56 0.03
CA GLY A 34 -6.39 -1.63 -0.96
C GLY A 34 -7.23 -2.86 -0.52
N LEU A 35 -7.39 -3.09 0.78
CA LEU A 35 -8.25 -4.17 1.33
C LEU A 35 -9.71 -3.99 0.92
N LEU A 36 -10.17 -2.74 0.77
CA LEU A 36 -11.53 -2.42 0.33
C LEU A 36 -11.60 -2.24 -1.18
N GLN A 37 -10.61 -1.56 -1.77
CA GLN A 37 -10.67 -1.13 -3.16
C GLN A 37 -10.44 -2.27 -4.16
N LEU A 38 -9.57 -3.25 -3.85
CA LEU A 38 -9.33 -4.38 -4.75
C LEU A 38 -10.55 -5.29 -4.91
N PRO A 39 -11.25 -5.72 -3.82
CA PRO A 39 -12.50 -6.46 -3.99
C PRO A 39 -13.54 -5.69 -4.81
N ALA A 40 -13.67 -4.37 -4.60
CA ALA A 40 -14.61 -3.55 -5.35
C ALA A 40 -14.31 -3.54 -6.86
N LEU A 41 -13.04 -3.35 -7.24
CA LEU A 41 -12.60 -3.39 -8.65
C LEU A 41 -12.80 -4.78 -9.27
N LEU A 42 -12.47 -5.85 -8.54
CA LEU A 42 -12.65 -7.23 -9.01
C LEU A 42 -14.14 -7.57 -9.21
N LEU A 43 -15.02 -7.07 -8.33
CA LEU A 43 -16.47 -7.25 -8.47
C LEU A 43 -17.04 -6.46 -9.66
N ALA A 44 -16.41 -5.33 -10.03
CA ALA A 44 -16.74 -4.56 -11.23
C ALA A 44 -16.24 -5.21 -12.53
N GLY A 45 -15.64 -6.41 -12.48
CA GLY A 45 -15.22 -7.18 -13.66
C GLY A 45 -13.81 -6.85 -14.16
N VAL A 46 -13.07 -5.99 -13.46
CA VAL A 46 -11.68 -5.66 -13.81
C VAL A 46 -10.76 -6.84 -13.54
N THR A 47 -9.79 -7.11 -14.42
CA THR A 47 -8.83 -8.21 -14.21
C THR A 47 -7.95 -7.95 -12.98
N PRO A 48 -7.40 -8.98 -12.31
CA PRO A 48 -6.58 -8.76 -11.11
C PRO A 48 -5.38 -7.82 -11.32
N VAL A 49 -4.67 -7.95 -12.44
CA VAL A 49 -3.53 -7.09 -12.77
C VAL A 49 -3.97 -5.64 -13.00
N GLN A 50 -5.09 -5.42 -13.71
CA GLN A 50 -5.65 -4.09 -13.88
C GLN A 50 -6.17 -3.50 -12.56
N ALA A 51 -6.77 -4.32 -11.70
CA ALA A 51 -7.27 -3.88 -10.40
C ALA A 51 -6.12 -3.42 -9.50
N LEU A 52 -5.02 -4.17 -9.46
CA LEU A 52 -3.80 -3.76 -8.78
C LEU A 52 -3.25 -2.45 -9.35
N ALA A 53 -3.02 -2.39 -10.66
CA ALA A 53 -2.46 -1.22 -11.32
C ALA A 53 -3.29 0.05 -11.08
N THR A 54 -4.61 -0.07 -11.20
CA THR A 54 -5.56 1.05 -11.00
C THR A 54 -5.65 1.46 -9.53
N ASN A 55 -5.59 0.49 -8.60
CA ASN A 55 -5.52 0.80 -7.17
C ASN A 55 -4.22 1.52 -6.80
N LYS A 56 -3.06 1.13 -7.38
CA LYS A 56 -1.79 1.84 -7.16
C LYS A 56 -1.85 3.26 -7.69
N LEU A 57 -2.52 3.48 -8.83
CA LEU A 57 -2.74 4.81 -9.39
C LEU A 57 -3.58 5.68 -8.45
N ALA A 58 -4.70 5.18 -7.93
CA ALA A 58 -5.51 5.95 -6.97
C ALA A 58 -4.73 6.20 -5.66
N SER A 59 -4.06 5.17 -5.15
CA SER A 59 -3.38 5.21 -3.85
C SER A 59 -2.15 6.14 -3.84
N ILE A 60 -1.48 6.38 -4.98
CA ILE A 60 -0.29 7.24 -4.99
C ILE A 60 -0.61 8.69 -4.59
N PHE A 61 -1.80 9.20 -4.94
CA PHE A 61 -2.22 10.56 -4.58
C PHE A 61 -2.54 10.68 -3.09
N GLY A 62 -3.28 9.71 -2.54
CA GLY A 62 -3.57 9.64 -1.10
C GLY A 62 -2.31 9.43 -0.24
N THR A 63 -1.41 8.56 -0.68
CA THR A 63 -0.14 8.30 0.03
C THR A 63 0.84 9.46 -0.10
N ALA A 64 0.87 10.18 -1.23
CA ALA A 64 1.63 11.44 -1.34
C ALA A 64 1.12 12.50 -0.36
N THR A 65 -0.20 12.72 -0.33
CA THR A 65 -0.83 13.72 0.54
C THR A 65 -0.61 13.40 2.02
N SER A 66 -0.84 12.14 2.43
CA SER A 66 -0.61 11.70 3.79
C SER A 66 0.88 11.72 4.18
N SER A 67 1.80 11.39 3.25
CA SER A 67 3.25 11.52 3.48
C SER A 67 3.64 12.95 3.79
N ILE A 68 3.15 13.92 3.02
CA ILE A 68 3.43 15.35 3.25
C ILE A 68 2.85 15.81 4.59
N ALA A 69 1.60 15.43 4.89
CA ALA A 69 0.93 15.81 6.13
C ALA A 69 1.65 15.25 7.38
N PHE A 70 1.99 13.96 7.37
CA PHE A 70 2.71 13.32 8.47
C PHE A 70 4.14 13.83 8.59
N TYR A 71 4.83 14.09 7.47
CA TYR A 71 6.16 14.68 7.52
C TYR A 71 6.14 16.06 8.21
N ARG A 72 5.19 16.92 7.86
CA ARG A 72 5.07 18.26 8.48
C ARG A 72 4.76 18.19 9.98
N LYS A 73 3.94 17.22 10.40
CA LYS A 73 3.47 17.08 11.78
C LYS A 73 4.45 16.33 12.70
N VAL A 74 5.06 15.25 12.21
CA VAL A 74 5.87 14.31 12.99
C VAL A 74 7.38 14.50 12.76
N ARG A 75 7.76 15.00 11.58
CA ARG A 75 9.15 15.20 11.14
C ARG A 75 10.02 13.95 11.37
N PRO A 76 9.69 12.81 10.74
CA PRO A 76 10.50 11.61 10.86
C PRO A 76 11.91 11.84 10.33
N SER A 77 12.89 11.18 10.94
CA SER A 77 14.27 11.21 10.45
C SER A 77 14.33 10.75 9.00
N LEU A 78 14.82 11.59 8.09
CA LEU A 78 14.94 11.23 6.68
C LEU A 78 16.14 10.33 6.41
N GLY A 79 17.12 10.30 7.32
CA GLY A 79 18.37 9.54 7.15
C GLY A 79 18.18 8.02 7.12
N ASP A 80 17.13 7.50 7.75
CA ASP A 80 16.76 6.08 7.68
C ASP A 80 15.50 5.83 6.84
N THR A 81 14.60 6.82 6.79
CA THR A 81 13.34 6.70 6.03
C THR A 81 13.54 6.70 4.52
N LEU A 82 14.38 7.58 3.98
CA LEU A 82 14.60 7.64 2.52
C LEU A 82 15.32 6.41 1.97
N PRO A 83 16.39 5.88 2.61
CA PRO A 83 16.98 4.61 2.19
C PRO A 83 15.98 3.45 2.24
N MET A 84 15.18 3.34 3.30
CA MET A 84 14.11 2.33 3.38
C MET A 84 13.13 2.49 2.22
N ALA A 85 12.65 3.70 1.95
CA ALA A 85 11.69 3.98 0.90
C ALA A 85 12.25 3.66 -0.50
N ALA A 86 13.51 4.00 -0.77
CA ALA A 86 14.18 3.67 -2.02
C ALA A 86 14.27 2.15 -2.24
N VAL A 87 14.64 1.40 -1.20
CA VAL A 87 14.66 -0.07 -1.26
C VAL A 87 13.26 -0.65 -1.41
N ALA A 88 12.25 -0.06 -0.75
CA ALA A 88 10.85 -0.47 -0.87
C ALA A 88 10.28 -0.23 -2.27
N LEU A 89 10.67 0.87 -2.92
CA LEU A 89 10.33 1.15 -4.32
C LEU A 89 10.85 0.04 -5.23
N VAL A 90 12.12 -0.32 -5.12
CA VAL A 90 12.73 -1.39 -5.93
C VAL A 90 12.08 -2.74 -5.62
N GLY A 91 11.83 -3.03 -4.35
CA GLY A 91 11.08 -4.22 -3.93
C GLY A 91 9.71 -4.28 -4.58
N SER A 92 8.95 -3.18 -4.54
CA SER A 92 7.61 -3.09 -5.12
C SER A 92 7.60 -3.21 -6.63
N PHE A 93 8.59 -2.65 -7.33
CA PHE A 93 8.76 -2.89 -8.76
C PHE A 93 8.95 -4.39 -9.05
N GLY A 94 9.82 -5.07 -8.28
CA GLY A 94 10.03 -6.51 -8.39
C GLY A 94 8.79 -7.34 -8.00
N GLY A 95 8.02 -6.89 -7.03
CA GLY A 95 6.76 -7.53 -6.65
C GLY A 95 5.70 -7.39 -7.73
N ALA A 96 5.56 -6.20 -8.30
CA ALA A 96 4.63 -5.91 -9.40
C ALA A 96 4.96 -6.73 -10.65
N SER A 97 6.25 -6.94 -10.93
CA SER A 97 6.65 -7.80 -12.05
C SER A 97 6.23 -9.26 -11.82
N VAL A 98 6.39 -9.78 -10.61
CA VAL A 98 5.89 -11.12 -10.26
C VAL A 98 4.37 -11.18 -10.35
N ALA A 99 3.65 -10.14 -9.90
CA ALA A 99 2.19 -10.09 -9.98
C ALA A 99 1.68 -10.25 -11.42
N ALA A 100 2.33 -9.61 -12.40
CA ALA A 100 1.90 -9.69 -13.79
C ALA A 100 1.98 -11.11 -14.40
N PHE A 101 2.78 -12.00 -13.81
CA PHE A 101 2.89 -13.39 -14.23
C PHE A 101 2.11 -14.38 -13.35
N LEU A 102 1.43 -13.91 -12.30
CA LEU A 102 0.64 -14.77 -11.44
C LEU A 102 -0.69 -15.17 -12.12
N PRO A 103 -1.09 -16.45 -12.05
CA PRO A 103 -2.41 -16.88 -12.45
C PRO A 103 -3.52 -16.08 -11.73
N ALA A 104 -4.52 -15.61 -12.48
CA ALA A 104 -5.66 -14.87 -11.93
C ALA A 104 -6.38 -15.61 -10.79
N SER A 105 -6.37 -16.94 -10.80
CA SER A 105 -6.96 -17.81 -9.78
C SER A 105 -6.31 -17.67 -8.40
N LEU A 106 -5.05 -17.24 -8.34
CA LEU A 106 -4.31 -17.09 -7.08
C LEU A 106 -4.59 -15.76 -6.37
N PHE A 107 -5.03 -14.72 -7.09
CA PHE A 107 -5.25 -13.40 -6.48
C PHE A 107 -6.33 -13.40 -5.41
N LYS A 108 -7.50 -13.98 -5.69
CA LYS A 108 -8.61 -14.05 -4.73
C LYS A 108 -8.20 -14.69 -3.39
N PRO A 109 -7.66 -15.92 -3.35
CA PRO A 109 -7.27 -16.53 -2.08
C PRO A 109 -6.16 -15.75 -1.38
N ILE A 110 -5.19 -15.19 -2.12
CA ILE A 110 -4.12 -14.42 -1.50
C ILE A 110 -4.65 -13.13 -0.84
N ILE A 111 -5.57 -12.41 -1.50
CA ILE A 111 -6.19 -11.20 -0.94
C ILE A 111 -6.99 -11.56 0.33
N VAL A 112 -7.74 -12.66 0.32
CA VAL A 112 -8.49 -13.14 1.50
C VAL A 112 -7.55 -13.49 2.65
N VAL A 113 -6.46 -14.20 2.38
CA VAL A 113 -5.45 -14.51 3.40
C VAL A 113 -4.82 -13.24 3.96
N ALA A 114 -4.47 -12.26 3.10
CA ALA A 114 -3.94 -10.98 3.54
C ALA A 114 -4.92 -10.22 4.44
N LEU A 115 -6.21 -10.17 4.09
CA LEU A 115 -7.28 -9.59 4.92
C LEU A 115 -7.34 -10.23 6.30
N VAL A 116 -7.33 -11.57 6.36
CA VAL A 116 -7.36 -12.33 7.62
C VAL A 116 -6.11 -12.04 8.45
N VAL A 117 -4.92 -12.06 7.86
CA VAL A 117 -3.67 -11.78 8.57
C VAL A 117 -3.65 -10.38 9.16
N VAL A 118 -4.04 -9.35 8.39
CA VAL A 118 -4.13 -7.96 8.89
C VAL A 118 -5.14 -7.87 10.03
N ALA A 119 -6.31 -8.49 9.89
CA ALA A 119 -7.35 -8.49 10.92
C ALA A 119 -6.86 -9.15 12.21
N LEU A 120 -6.22 -10.33 12.11
CA LEU A 120 -5.67 -11.05 13.26
C LEU A 120 -4.56 -10.25 13.94
N ILE A 121 -3.60 -9.70 13.18
CA ILE A 121 -2.51 -8.90 13.78
C ILE A 121 -3.10 -7.68 14.51
N THR A 122 -4.06 -6.99 13.89
CA THR A 122 -4.71 -5.81 14.48
C THR A 122 -5.48 -6.17 15.75
N LEU A 123 -6.23 -7.27 15.75
CA LEU A 123 -7.03 -7.72 16.90
C LEU A 123 -6.15 -8.21 18.07
N PHE A 124 -5.10 -8.97 17.78
CA PHE A 124 -4.32 -9.66 18.81
C PHE A 124 -3.07 -8.90 19.29
N LYS A 125 -2.69 -7.79 18.65
CA LYS A 125 -1.53 -6.97 19.05
C LYS A 125 -1.85 -5.47 19.25
N PRO A 126 -2.93 -5.09 19.98
CA PRO A 126 -3.34 -3.69 20.12
C PRO A 126 -2.34 -2.81 20.91
N GLN A 127 -1.39 -3.41 21.65
CA GLN A 127 -0.42 -2.70 22.50
C GLN A 127 0.97 -2.56 21.86
N LEU A 128 1.16 -2.93 20.59
CA LEU A 128 2.44 -2.72 19.90
C LEU A 128 2.76 -1.23 19.77
N GLY A 129 3.86 -0.79 20.38
CA GLY A 129 4.38 0.58 20.21
C GLY A 129 3.99 1.59 21.28
N VAL A 130 3.37 1.14 22.38
CA VAL A 130 3.02 1.99 23.52
C VAL A 130 4.26 2.40 24.35
N ALA A 131 5.30 1.57 24.37
CA ALA A 131 6.60 1.90 24.96
C ALA A 131 7.69 1.89 23.87
N ALA A 132 8.20 3.07 23.52
CA ALA A 132 9.27 3.20 22.56
C ALA A 132 10.62 2.82 23.21
N ALA A 133 11.31 1.85 22.61
CA ALA A 133 12.65 1.43 23.03
C ALA A 133 13.47 1.13 21.77
N VAL A 134 14.04 2.19 21.19
CA VAL A 134 14.82 2.09 19.94
C VAL A 134 15.95 1.08 20.14
N ARG A 135 15.92 0.00 19.34
CA ARG A 135 16.77 -1.18 19.55
C ARG A 135 18.12 -1.09 18.86
N PHE A 136 18.20 -0.33 17.77
CA PHE A 136 19.40 -0.20 16.95
C PHE A 136 19.69 1.26 16.66
N ARG A 137 20.96 1.58 16.37
CA ARG A 137 21.41 2.93 16.00
C ARG A 137 22.38 2.86 14.82
N GLY A 138 22.57 3.98 14.12
CA GLY A 138 23.51 4.11 13.02
C GLY A 138 23.24 3.15 11.85
N ALA A 139 24.29 2.61 11.24
CA ALA A 139 24.19 1.78 10.03
C ALA A 139 23.29 0.55 10.21
N LYS A 140 23.34 -0.11 11.37
CA LYS A 140 22.52 -1.31 11.65
C LYS A 140 21.02 -1.00 11.58
N HIS A 141 20.62 0.18 12.08
CA HIS A 141 19.23 0.63 12.01
C HIS A 141 18.79 0.85 10.55
N ILE A 142 19.63 1.49 9.74
CA ILE A 142 19.36 1.75 8.32
C ILE A 142 19.26 0.45 7.53
N ILE A 143 20.16 -0.51 7.77
CA ILE A 143 20.14 -1.82 7.09
C ILE A 143 18.84 -2.57 7.40
N ILE A 144 18.46 -2.65 8.69
CA ILE A 144 17.23 -3.36 9.09
C ILE A 144 16.00 -2.63 8.52
N ALA A 145 15.96 -1.30 8.55
CA ALA A 145 14.91 -0.53 7.89
C ALA A 145 14.85 -0.83 6.38
N GLY A 146 15.99 -0.89 5.71
CA GLY A 146 16.10 -1.30 4.30
C GLY A 146 15.56 -2.70 4.05
N CYS A 147 15.88 -3.69 4.89
CA CYS A 147 15.35 -5.05 4.77
C CYS A 147 13.83 -5.09 4.96
N ILE A 148 13.29 -4.33 5.92
CA ILE A 148 11.84 -4.15 6.11
C ILE A 148 11.22 -3.56 4.84
N GLY A 149 11.83 -2.49 4.31
CA GLY A 149 11.42 -1.85 3.06
C GLY A 149 11.42 -2.84 1.88
N ALA A 150 12.47 -3.63 1.71
CA ALA A 150 12.57 -4.63 0.63
C ALA A 150 11.43 -5.66 0.71
N ALA A 151 11.26 -6.29 1.88
CA ALA A 151 10.29 -7.36 2.06
C ALA A 151 8.84 -6.85 1.91
N ILE A 152 8.53 -5.74 2.56
CA ILE A 152 7.17 -5.17 2.53
C ILE A 152 6.90 -4.47 1.20
N GLY A 153 7.91 -3.85 0.59
CA GLY A 153 7.81 -3.29 -0.75
C GLY A 153 7.51 -4.38 -1.77
N PHE A 154 8.24 -5.49 -1.75
CA PHE A 154 7.94 -6.65 -2.61
C PHE A 154 6.52 -7.16 -2.39
N TYR A 155 6.10 -7.37 -1.14
CA TYR A 155 4.71 -7.71 -0.81
C TYR A 155 3.69 -6.70 -1.38
N ASP A 156 3.95 -5.40 -1.23
CA ASP A 156 3.07 -4.34 -1.69
C ASP A 156 2.93 -4.34 -3.22
N GLY A 157 4.02 -4.63 -3.93
CA GLY A 157 4.03 -4.77 -5.38
C GLY A 157 3.25 -5.99 -5.86
N VAL A 158 3.39 -7.13 -5.18
CA VAL A 158 2.66 -8.35 -5.55
C VAL A 158 1.16 -8.22 -5.28
N LEU A 159 0.81 -7.66 -4.12
CA LEU A 159 -0.55 -7.73 -3.57
C LEU A 159 -1.09 -6.35 -3.23
N GLY A 160 -0.47 -5.62 -2.31
CA GLY A 160 -0.84 -4.24 -1.98
C GLY A 160 -1.64 -4.00 -0.69
N PRO A 161 -2.65 -4.81 -0.32
CA PRO A 161 -3.46 -4.52 0.86
C PRO A 161 -2.71 -4.61 2.19
N GLY A 162 -2.96 -3.68 3.12
CA GLY A 162 -2.42 -3.71 4.49
C GLY A 162 -0.94 -3.30 4.63
N THR A 163 -0.30 -2.86 3.55
CA THR A 163 1.14 -2.50 3.52
C THR A 163 1.51 -1.45 4.56
N GLY A 164 0.71 -0.40 4.72
CA GLY A 164 1.02 0.65 5.70
C GLY A 164 0.99 0.09 7.12
N THR A 165 0.03 -0.79 7.42
CA THR A 165 -0.07 -1.49 8.70
C THR A 165 1.14 -2.39 8.94
N PHE A 166 1.56 -3.15 7.93
CA PHE A 166 2.74 -3.99 8.02
C PHE A 166 4.03 -3.20 8.22
N LEU A 167 4.21 -2.07 7.51
CA LEU A 167 5.34 -1.18 7.72
C LEU A 167 5.36 -0.65 9.17
N VAL A 168 4.23 -0.16 9.67
CA VAL A 168 4.14 0.33 11.05
C VAL A 168 4.51 -0.77 12.04
N PHE A 169 3.91 -1.95 11.93
CA PHE A 169 4.19 -3.04 12.86
C PHE A 169 5.62 -3.58 12.76
N ALA A 170 6.21 -3.63 11.56
CA ALA A 170 7.60 -4.04 11.40
C ALA A 170 8.56 -3.00 11.99
N LEU A 171 8.32 -1.71 11.77
CA LEU A 171 9.15 -0.63 12.31
C LEU A 171 9.07 -0.58 13.83
N VAL A 172 7.86 -0.60 14.41
CA VAL A 172 7.65 -0.66 15.86
C VAL A 172 8.24 -1.95 16.43
N GLY A 173 7.88 -3.07 15.82
CA GLY A 173 8.15 -4.41 16.34
C GLY A 173 9.60 -4.85 16.19
N LEU A 174 10.37 -4.33 15.23
CA LEU A 174 11.76 -4.70 14.98
C LEU A 174 12.75 -3.59 15.34
N LEU A 175 12.46 -2.33 15.02
CA LEU A 175 13.35 -1.20 15.31
C LEU A 175 13.03 -0.52 16.64
N GLY A 176 11.85 -0.74 17.22
CA GLY A 176 11.45 -0.14 18.49
C GLY A 176 11.15 1.36 18.40
N VAL A 177 10.88 1.87 17.20
CA VAL A 177 10.36 3.23 17.03
C VAL A 177 8.93 3.32 17.55
N ASP A 178 8.53 4.50 18.04
CA ASP A 178 7.15 4.73 18.47
C ASP A 178 6.17 4.67 17.29
N PHE A 179 4.90 4.43 17.61
CA PHE A 179 3.85 4.25 16.60
C PHE A 179 3.67 5.47 15.69
N LEU A 180 3.85 6.70 16.22
CA LEU A 180 3.65 7.92 15.45
C LEU A 180 4.78 8.12 14.43
N GLN A 181 6.03 7.92 14.86
CA GLN A 181 7.20 7.90 13.98
C GLN A 181 7.09 6.79 12.93
N ALA A 182 6.74 5.57 13.34
CA ALA A 182 6.54 4.45 12.44
C ALA A 182 5.45 4.74 11.40
N SER A 183 4.34 5.36 11.81
CA SER A 183 3.25 5.77 10.92
C SER A 183 3.71 6.78 9.87
N ALA A 184 4.48 7.80 10.29
CA ALA A 184 5.02 8.79 9.36
C ALA A 184 5.97 8.17 8.33
N LYS A 185 6.86 7.27 8.76
CA LYS A 185 7.78 6.53 7.89
C LYS A 185 7.04 5.57 6.94
N ALA A 186 5.99 4.92 7.45
CA ALA A 186 5.16 4.02 6.66
C ALA A 186 4.43 4.75 5.53
N LYS A 187 3.95 5.99 5.72
CA LYS A 187 3.34 6.76 4.62
C LYS A 187 4.34 7.04 3.49
N ILE A 188 5.54 7.47 3.85
CA ILE A 188 6.63 7.72 2.87
C ILE A 188 6.99 6.41 2.15
N GLY A 189 7.07 5.30 2.89
CA GLY A 189 7.24 3.96 2.33
C GLY A 189 6.13 3.60 1.35
N ASN A 190 4.86 3.74 1.73
CA ASN A 190 3.70 3.47 0.87
C ASN A 190 3.73 4.30 -0.41
N PHE A 191 4.10 5.59 -0.32
CA PHE A 191 4.25 6.40 -1.53
C PHE A 191 5.31 5.81 -2.47
N ALA A 192 6.46 5.42 -1.91
CA ALA A 192 7.55 4.83 -2.68
C ALA A 192 7.18 3.46 -3.27
N THR A 193 6.43 2.62 -2.55
CA THR A 193 5.99 1.31 -3.07
C THR A 193 4.91 1.46 -4.14
N ASN A 194 3.96 2.39 -3.98
CA ASN A 194 2.98 2.70 -5.04
C ASN A 194 3.67 3.21 -6.30
N LEU A 195 4.65 4.12 -6.15
CA LEU A 195 5.47 4.59 -7.26
C LEU A 195 6.23 3.43 -7.92
N GLY A 196 6.87 2.56 -7.14
CA GLY A 196 7.60 1.40 -7.65
C GLY A 196 6.73 0.45 -8.47
N ALA A 197 5.52 0.14 -7.99
CA ALA A 197 4.56 -0.69 -8.71
C ALA A 197 4.08 0.01 -10.00
N LEU A 198 3.79 1.31 -9.96
CA LEU A 198 3.37 2.07 -11.14
C LEU A 198 4.45 2.17 -12.20
N LEU A 199 5.73 2.28 -11.81
CA LEU A 199 6.86 2.24 -12.74
C LEU A 199 6.91 0.93 -13.54
N PHE A 200 6.32 -0.15 -13.04
CA PHE A 200 6.14 -1.41 -13.78
C PHE A 200 4.80 -1.48 -14.52
N PHE A 201 3.68 -1.20 -13.85
CA PHE A 201 2.33 -1.38 -14.42
C PHE A 201 1.96 -0.36 -15.50
N ILE A 202 2.52 0.86 -15.48
CA ILE A 202 2.28 1.87 -16.51
C ILE A 202 2.85 1.40 -17.86
N PRO A 203 4.15 1.03 -17.99
CA PRO A 203 4.68 0.46 -19.22
C PRO A 203 3.99 -0.83 -19.67
N LEU A 204 3.50 -1.64 -18.72
CA LEU A 204 2.72 -2.84 -19.03
C LEU A 204 1.35 -2.54 -19.67
N GLY A 205 0.85 -1.31 -19.56
CA GLY A 205 -0.48 -0.93 -20.05
C GLY A 205 -1.63 -1.44 -19.18
N ALA A 206 -1.36 -1.81 -17.92
CA ALA A 206 -2.37 -2.38 -17.02
C ALA A 206 -3.24 -1.33 -16.32
N VAL A 207 -2.83 -0.06 -16.33
CA VAL A 207 -3.50 1.02 -15.60
C VAL A 207 -4.75 1.49 -16.35
N LEU A 208 -5.92 1.42 -15.70
CA LEU A 208 -7.15 1.99 -16.21
C LEU A 208 -7.20 3.49 -15.89
N TRP A 209 -6.57 4.31 -16.73
CA TRP A 209 -6.39 5.75 -16.47
C TRP A 209 -7.68 6.50 -16.12
N PRO A 210 -8.78 6.41 -16.90
CA PRO A 210 -9.98 7.18 -16.58
C PRO A 210 -10.57 6.78 -15.24
N LEU A 211 -10.63 5.48 -14.96
CA LEU A 211 -11.17 4.95 -13.70
C LEU A 211 -10.28 5.33 -12.52
N GLY A 212 -8.97 5.09 -12.64
CA GLY A 212 -8.02 5.37 -11.56
C GLY A 212 -7.92 6.84 -11.20
N LEU A 213 -8.03 7.75 -12.18
CA LEU A 213 -8.07 9.20 -11.93
C LEU A 213 -9.38 9.65 -11.27
N VAL A 214 -10.51 9.05 -11.63
CA VAL A 214 -11.81 9.35 -10.99
C VAL A 214 -11.86 8.82 -9.55
N MET A 215 -11.11 7.76 -9.25
CA MET A 215 -10.98 7.18 -7.91
C MET A 215 -9.93 7.89 -7.02
N ALA A 216 -9.08 8.75 -7.58
CA ALA A 216 -7.90 9.34 -6.90
C ALA A 216 -8.24 10.54 -6.02
#